data_AF-A0A5B8L5M6-F1
#
_entry.id   AF-A0A5B8L5M6-F1
#
_cell.length_a   1.000
_cell.length_b   1.000
_cell.length_c   1.000
_cell.angle_alpha   90.00
_cell.angle_beta   90.00
_cell.angle_gamma   90.00
#
_symmetry.space_group_name_H-M   'P 1'
#
loop_
_entity.id
_entity.type
_entity.pdbx_description
1 polymer ?
#
loop_
_entity_poly.entity_id
_entity_poly.type
_entity_poly.pdbx_seq_one_letter_code
_entity_poly.pdbx_strand_id
1 'polypeptide(L)'
;MADNWHVRWLREGVRKWNKRRKKVAFVPDLSGLRFFDLLPNDFRDKPKTSRYFEKIDLSGANLRGADLSRLNFAKAKFKHAMLLNADLSKSNFKDADFTRADLVGSSFDESYLAGALFDRPTIANVTFDRANGSGATFIGADLGSAERATLTSIGARIFASRHEYLSEVIEKKDKDNLSAMVETKHDSTKKKYKNRYDVVFATNRNPIISRGEITDFGTKNSQKLSFGVCEVIVPETHRMGSLGSPMWKRLLNRSDDRLKLQHLIILNEELFGEFVRSIEARMRLREKPTIFVHGYNTSFKESVIRAAQLGFDLGIGQGIGLFSWPSLGKIHGYLADEASCEASKYYLADFIEKFVRISKEESVNIISHSMGCRCVMNALEVLSNGRKEILKKVNQIILAAADVDTAIMPNLARHAVGQCARTTSYVSDGDKALAISGWFHNFPRVGVMPPPYVLNGMDTIAVNDKELGDLSHGYFSTSRTVLSDIFTILKHNSPPSDRHSIEEAVQDNLLFWRLRN
;
A
#
# COMPACT_ATOMS: atom_id res chain seq x y z
N MET A 1 26.75 4.57 6.44
CA MET A 1 26.50 4.86 5.01
C MET A 1 24.99 4.80 4.85
N ALA A 2 24.37 5.82 4.25
CA ALA A 2 22.93 5.90 4.14
C ALA A 2 22.30 4.63 3.53
N ASP A 3 21.12 4.26 4.01
CA ASP A 3 20.37 3.13 3.45
C ASP A 3 19.85 3.47 2.04
N ASN A 4 20.07 2.56 1.10
CA ASN A 4 19.76 2.78 -0.31
C ASN A 4 18.26 2.95 -0.58
N TRP A 5 17.38 2.31 0.22
CA TRP A 5 15.94 2.46 0.08
C TRP A 5 15.48 3.82 0.59
N HIS A 6 16.00 4.29 1.72
CA HIS A 6 15.72 5.62 2.24
C HIS A 6 16.14 6.72 1.26
N VAL A 7 17.33 6.57 0.66
CA VAL A 7 17.80 7.49 -0.39
C VAL A 7 16.87 7.46 -1.60
N ARG A 8 16.44 6.28 -2.06
CA ARG A 8 15.50 6.14 -3.18
C ARG A 8 14.15 6.81 -2.88
N TRP A 9 13.59 6.57 -1.70
CA TRP A 9 12.31 7.17 -1.29
C TRP A 9 12.38 8.67 -1.14
N LEU A 10 13.53 9.22 -0.77
CA LEU A 10 13.74 10.65 -0.68
C LEU A 10 13.84 11.29 -2.08
N ARG A 11 14.40 10.57 -3.08
CA ARG A 11 14.36 10.97 -4.50
C ARG A 11 12.95 10.99 -5.08
N GLU A 12 11.98 10.31 -4.45
CA GLU A 12 10.57 10.41 -4.83
C GLU A 12 9.88 11.70 -4.35
N GLY A 13 10.64 12.62 -3.74
CA GLY A 13 10.15 13.93 -3.32
C GLY A 13 9.46 13.95 -1.95
N VAL A 14 9.45 15.14 -1.36
CA VAL A 14 8.98 15.38 0.02
C VAL A 14 7.54 14.94 0.24
N ARG A 15 6.65 15.10 -0.74
CA ARG A 15 5.24 14.74 -0.59
C ARG A 15 5.07 13.24 -0.37
N LYS A 16 5.76 12.40 -1.16
CA LYS A 16 5.70 10.93 -1.02
C LYS A 16 6.44 10.46 0.22
N TRP A 17 7.61 11.03 0.50
CA TRP A 17 8.35 10.81 1.74
C TRP A 17 7.48 11.01 2.98
N ASN A 18 6.91 12.22 3.13
CA ASN A 18 6.05 12.57 4.27
C ASN A 18 4.80 11.69 4.34
N LYS A 19 4.27 11.25 3.20
CA LYS A 19 3.12 10.36 3.15
C LYS A 19 3.47 8.95 3.64
N ARG A 20 4.61 8.40 3.20
CA ARG A 20 5.13 7.10 3.65
C ARG A 20 5.34 7.10 5.16
N ARG A 21 5.96 8.16 5.69
CA ARG A 21 6.16 8.39 7.13
C ARG A 21 4.89 8.47 7.97
N LYS A 22 3.78 8.93 7.39
CA LYS A 22 2.45 8.90 8.04
C LYS A 22 1.78 7.54 7.98
N LYS A 23 2.22 6.67 7.07
CA LYS A 23 1.60 5.38 6.77
C LYS A 23 2.28 4.24 7.51
N VAL A 24 3.61 4.24 7.51
CA VAL A 24 4.47 3.23 8.13
C VAL A 24 5.50 3.97 8.99
N ALA A 25 5.62 3.58 10.26
CA ALA A 25 6.68 4.09 11.12
C ALA A 25 7.99 3.39 10.74
N PHE A 26 9.04 4.16 10.49
CA PHE A 26 10.39 3.64 10.25
C PHE A 26 11.41 4.70 10.66
N VAL A 27 12.63 4.29 11.01
CA VAL A 27 13.75 5.19 11.39
C VAL A 27 14.65 5.39 10.16
N PRO A 28 14.67 6.58 9.54
CA PRO A 28 15.47 6.82 8.35
C PRO A 28 16.96 6.81 8.66
N ASP A 29 17.74 6.01 7.94
CA ASP A 29 19.20 6.16 7.84
C ASP A 29 19.59 6.93 6.59
N LEU A 30 19.99 8.19 6.80
CA LEU A 30 20.46 9.14 5.80
C LEU A 30 21.88 9.63 6.17
N SER A 31 22.65 8.80 6.90
CA SER A 31 24.00 9.14 7.37
C SER A 31 24.98 9.43 6.23
N GLY A 32 25.74 10.51 6.34
CA GLY A 32 26.73 10.95 5.36
C GLY A 32 26.16 11.39 4.01
N LEU A 33 24.84 11.49 3.88
CA LEU A 33 24.21 11.82 2.61
C LEU A 33 24.37 13.30 2.27
N ARG A 34 24.73 13.60 1.02
CA ARG A 34 24.70 14.97 0.49
C ARG A 34 23.34 15.25 -0.16
N PHE A 35 22.53 16.09 0.47
CA PHE A 35 21.17 16.35 0.01
C PHE A 35 21.11 17.10 -1.32
N PHE A 36 22.17 17.84 -1.68
CA PHE A 36 22.29 18.50 -2.97
C PHE A 36 22.18 17.51 -4.14
N ASP A 37 22.74 16.30 -4.00
CA ASP A 37 22.72 15.25 -5.03
C ASP A 37 21.32 14.66 -5.27
N LEU A 38 20.38 14.95 -4.38
CA LEU A 38 18.98 14.53 -4.48
C LEU A 38 18.09 15.56 -5.17
N LEU A 39 18.57 16.78 -5.39
CA LEU A 39 17.83 17.78 -6.14
C LEU A 39 17.68 17.34 -7.60
N PRO A 40 16.44 17.31 -8.14
CA PRO A 40 16.23 17.22 -9.58
C PRO A 40 16.89 18.42 -10.28
N ASN A 41 17.27 18.26 -11.56
CA ASN A 41 18.01 19.27 -12.31
C ASN A 41 17.34 20.66 -12.25
N ASP A 42 16.02 20.72 -12.41
CA ASP A 42 15.22 21.95 -12.37
C ASP A 42 15.33 22.76 -11.06
N PHE A 43 15.83 22.14 -9.98
CA PHE A 43 15.99 22.78 -8.67
C PHE A 43 17.43 23.11 -8.30
N ARG A 44 18.42 22.75 -9.15
CA ARG A 44 19.84 22.94 -8.87
C ARG A 44 20.33 24.36 -9.16
N ASP A 45 19.64 25.11 -10.00
CA ASP A 45 20.03 26.50 -10.34
C ASP A 45 19.86 27.47 -9.16
N LYS A 46 18.86 27.23 -8.31
CA LYS A 46 18.55 28.06 -7.13
C LYS A 46 18.18 27.20 -5.91
N PRO A 47 19.11 26.43 -5.35
CA PRO A 47 18.85 25.42 -4.32
C PRO A 47 18.35 26.02 -3.00
N LYS A 48 18.81 27.23 -2.64
CA LYS A 48 18.40 27.94 -1.42
C LYS A 48 17.00 28.56 -1.45
N THR A 49 16.44 28.78 -2.64
CA THR A 49 15.07 29.30 -2.81
C THR A 49 14.11 28.25 -3.35
N SER A 50 14.64 27.11 -3.81
CA SER A 50 13.89 25.93 -4.16
C SER A 50 12.94 25.52 -3.03
N ARG A 51 11.74 25.06 -3.38
CA ARG A 51 10.76 24.52 -2.41
C ARG A 51 10.88 23.01 -2.24
N TYR A 52 11.91 22.39 -2.83
CA TYR A 52 11.99 20.94 -2.96
C TYR A 52 12.00 20.23 -1.60
N PHE A 53 12.78 20.70 -0.62
CA PHE A 53 12.84 20.14 0.74
C PHE A 53 11.94 20.86 1.77
N GLU A 54 11.13 21.82 1.34
CA GLU A 54 10.24 22.57 2.25
C GLU A 54 9.24 21.60 2.93
N LYS A 55 9.08 21.72 4.25
CA LYS A 55 8.16 20.89 5.08
C LYS A 55 8.49 19.39 5.12
N ILE A 56 9.72 18.98 4.78
CA ILE A 56 10.12 17.57 4.92
C ILE A 56 10.08 17.10 6.37
N ASP A 57 9.61 15.87 6.61
CA ASP A 57 9.58 15.22 7.92
C ASP A 57 10.76 14.24 8.06
N LEU A 58 11.85 14.71 8.64
CA LEU A 58 13.06 13.96 8.97
C LEU A 58 13.11 13.60 10.47
N SER A 59 11.95 13.54 11.15
CA SER A 59 11.91 13.24 12.58
C SER A 59 12.51 11.86 12.88
N GLY A 60 13.40 11.75 13.86
CA GLY A 60 14.07 10.51 14.24
C GLY A 60 15.10 10.01 13.22
N ALA A 61 15.39 10.76 12.14
CA ALA A 61 16.34 10.32 11.14
C ALA A 61 17.78 10.31 11.69
N ASN A 62 18.55 9.28 11.33
CA ASN A 62 20.00 9.30 11.39
C ASN A 62 20.55 10.15 10.25
N LEU A 63 21.06 11.33 10.58
CA LEU A 63 21.67 12.32 9.69
C LEU A 63 23.13 12.57 10.09
N ARG A 64 23.77 11.64 10.81
CA ARG A 64 25.17 11.79 11.25
C ARG A 64 26.07 12.07 10.03
N GLY A 65 26.83 13.16 10.10
CA GLY A 65 27.75 13.57 9.04
C GLY A 65 27.08 13.94 7.71
N ALA A 66 25.75 14.09 7.66
CA ALA A 66 25.06 14.46 6.43
C ALA A 66 25.36 15.92 6.04
N ASP A 67 25.38 16.18 4.74
CA ASP A 67 25.52 17.52 4.17
C ASP A 67 24.14 18.02 3.73
N LEU A 68 23.60 18.91 4.54
CA LEU A 68 22.35 19.65 4.33
C LEU A 68 22.64 21.11 3.95
N SER A 69 23.87 21.43 3.55
CA SER A 69 24.31 22.81 3.32
C SER A 69 23.72 23.41 2.04
N ARG A 70 23.56 24.74 2.03
CA ARG A 70 23.11 25.54 0.86
C ARG A 70 21.73 25.17 0.29
N LEU A 71 20.84 24.64 1.10
CA LEU A 71 19.51 24.16 0.72
C LEU A 71 18.39 24.88 1.48
N ASN A 72 17.15 24.61 1.08
CA ASN A 72 15.96 25.15 1.74
C ASN A 72 15.15 24.06 2.46
N PHE A 73 15.22 24.07 3.77
CA PHE A 73 14.49 23.21 4.71
C PHE A 73 13.48 24.01 5.55
N ALA A 74 12.96 25.12 5.02
CA ALA A 74 11.93 25.87 5.73
C ALA A 74 10.76 24.95 6.11
N LYS A 75 10.30 25.06 7.38
CA LYS A 75 9.23 24.27 7.99
C LYS A 75 9.51 22.77 8.08
N ALA A 76 10.75 22.33 7.87
CA ALA A 76 11.14 20.94 8.03
C ALA A 76 11.05 20.49 9.50
N LYS A 77 10.88 19.18 9.71
CA LYS A 77 10.83 18.58 11.04
C LYS A 77 12.04 17.68 11.23
N PHE A 78 12.82 17.97 12.27
CA PHE A 78 13.99 17.25 12.73
C PHE A 78 13.79 16.74 14.16
N LYS A 79 12.54 16.52 14.59
CA LYS A 79 12.25 16.07 15.96
C LYS A 79 13.00 14.77 16.25
N HIS A 80 13.78 14.71 17.33
CA HIS A 80 14.57 13.52 17.68
C HIS A 80 15.59 13.08 16.61
N ALA A 81 15.92 13.91 15.62
CA ALA A 81 16.90 13.55 14.60
C ALA A 81 18.32 13.52 15.18
N MET A 82 19.17 12.62 14.66
CA MET A 82 20.57 12.50 15.04
C MET A 82 21.43 13.22 13.99
N LEU A 83 21.88 14.43 14.28
CA LEU A 83 22.60 15.33 13.37
C LEU A 83 24.09 15.48 13.75
N LEU A 84 24.66 14.49 14.43
CA LEU A 84 26.03 14.57 14.91
C LEU A 84 27.00 14.85 13.75
N ASN A 85 27.81 15.90 13.88
CA ASN A 85 28.76 16.35 12.86
C ASN A 85 28.13 16.65 11.48
N ALA A 86 26.83 16.93 11.40
CA ALA A 86 26.17 17.30 10.14
C ALA A 86 26.50 18.74 9.74
N ASP A 87 26.59 18.99 8.44
CA ASP A 87 26.75 20.33 7.87
C ASP A 87 25.36 20.90 7.51
N LEU A 88 24.87 21.85 8.29
CA LEU A 88 23.64 22.60 8.04
C LEU A 88 23.95 24.05 7.60
N SER A 89 25.21 24.34 7.25
CA SER A 89 25.65 25.70 6.93
C SER A 89 24.94 26.26 5.70
N LYS A 90 24.78 27.58 5.65
CA LYS A 90 24.30 28.31 4.47
C LYS A 90 22.86 27.94 4.04
N SER A 91 22.12 27.20 4.87
CA SER A 91 20.78 26.70 4.56
C SER A 91 19.67 27.54 5.20
N ASN A 92 18.46 27.40 4.66
CA ASN A 92 17.26 28.03 5.20
C ASN A 92 16.46 27.02 6.04
N PHE A 93 16.32 27.28 7.34
CA PHE A 93 15.54 26.51 8.30
C PHE A 93 14.44 27.35 8.95
N LYS A 94 13.91 28.35 8.22
CA LYS A 94 12.81 29.17 8.70
C LYS A 94 11.67 28.29 9.21
N ASP A 95 11.18 28.52 10.42
CA ASP A 95 10.10 27.77 11.07
C ASP A 95 10.36 26.24 11.19
N ALA A 96 11.61 25.77 11.12
CA ALA A 96 11.94 24.37 11.27
C ALA A 96 11.88 23.91 12.74
N ASP A 97 11.65 22.62 12.97
CA ASP A 97 11.45 22.06 14.30
C ASP A 97 12.54 21.04 14.64
N PHE A 98 13.48 21.43 15.52
CA PHE A 98 14.60 20.63 16.04
C PHE A 98 14.34 20.13 17.46
N THR A 99 13.06 19.97 17.87
CA THR A 99 12.71 19.46 19.20
C THR A 99 13.45 18.15 19.50
N ARG A 100 14.26 18.13 20.56
CA ARG A 100 15.03 16.96 21.01
C ARG A 100 15.98 16.38 19.96
N ALA A 101 16.42 17.18 18.99
CA ALA A 101 17.45 16.78 18.05
C ALA A 101 18.82 16.71 18.75
N ASP A 102 19.64 15.75 18.34
CA ASP A 102 21.05 15.68 18.73
C ASP A 102 21.89 16.44 17.71
N LEU A 103 22.40 17.60 18.09
CA LEU A 103 23.12 18.54 17.22
C LEU A 103 24.63 18.52 17.45
N VAL A 104 25.18 17.59 18.25
CA VAL A 104 26.59 17.63 18.68
C VAL A 104 27.55 17.73 17.48
N GLY A 105 28.42 18.74 17.49
CA GLY A 105 29.43 18.95 16.44
C GLY A 105 28.88 19.45 15.10
N SER A 106 27.59 19.79 14.99
CA SER A 106 26.99 20.28 13.74
C SER A 106 27.32 21.76 13.48
N SER A 107 27.29 22.16 12.21
CA SER A 107 27.48 23.57 11.80
C SER A 107 26.20 24.18 11.25
N PHE A 108 25.81 25.33 11.81
CA PHE A 108 24.72 26.19 11.32
C PHE A 108 25.25 27.51 10.74
N ASP A 109 26.52 27.57 10.36
CA ASP A 109 27.17 28.82 9.93
C ASP A 109 26.46 29.42 8.72
N GLU A 110 26.23 30.73 8.72
CA GLU A 110 25.53 31.47 7.66
C GLU A 110 24.11 30.94 7.33
N SER A 111 23.48 30.20 8.25
CA SER A 111 22.13 29.68 8.08
C SER A 111 21.04 30.70 8.47
N TYR A 112 19.82 30.48 7.99
CA TYR A 112 18.65 31.29 8.35
C TYR A 112 17.71 30.46 9.23
N LEU A 113 17.63 30.81 10.52
CA LEU A 113 16.93 30.06 11.57
C LEU A 113 15.65 30.76 12.05
N ALA A 114 15.15 31.77 11.33
CA ALA A 114 14.06 32.59 11.84
C ALA A 114 12.81 31.75 12.16
N GLY A 115 12.32 31.86 13.39
CA GLY A 115 11.16 31.08 13.89
C GLY A 115 11.45 29.59 14.14
N ALA A 116 12.69 29.12 13.98
CA ALA A 116 13.04 27.73 14.25
C ALA A 116 12.92 27.40 15.74
N LEU A 117 12.46 26.19 16.04
CA LEU A 117 12.22 25.72 17.41
C LEU A 117 13.26 24.66 17.82
N PHE A 118 13.95 24.91 18.92
CA PHE A 118 14.90 24.02 19.56
C PHE A 118 14.44 23.72 21.00
N ASP A 119 13.46 22.83 21.15
CA ASP A 119 12.94 22.39 22.47
C ASP A 119 13.72 21.16 22.97
N ARG A 120 14.53 21.36 24.02
CA ARG A 120 15.46 20.41 24.64
C ARG A 120 16.42 19.73 23.65
N PRO A 121 17.13 20.49 22.82
CA PRO A 121 18.15 19.92 21.93
C PRO A 121 19.35 19.45 22.75
N THR A 122 20.12 18.49 22.22
CA THR A 122 21.48 18.23 22.70
C THR A 122 22.43 19.11 21.89
N ILE A 123 23.10 20.05 22.57
CA ILE A 123 24.01 21.02 21.94
C ILE A 123 25.36 20.91 22.64
N ALA A 124 26.38 20.50 21.89
CA ALA A 124 27.78 20.61 22.29
C ALA A 124 28.62 20.80 21.03
N ASN A 125 29.59 21.71 21.07
CA ASN A 125 30.46 22.02 19.91
C ASN A 125 29.69 22.38 18.63
N VAL A 126 28.59 23.14 18.76
CA VAL A 126 27.77 23.58 17.61
C VAL A 126 28.18 24.98 17.20
N THR A 127 28.38 25.22 15.90
CA THR A 127 28.75 26.54 15.38
C THR A 127 27.55 27.27 14.75
N PHE A 128 27.50 28.59 14.93
CA PHE A 128 26.43 29.46 14.42
C PHE A 128 27.00 30.74 13.78
N ASP A 129 28.22 30.68 13.25
CA ASP A 129 28.94 31.87 12.78
C ASP A 129 28.17 32.54 11.65
N ARG A 130 27.86 33.84 11.82
CA ARG A 130 27.04 34.63 10.88
C ARG A 130 25.64 34.04 10.60
N ALA A 131 25.13 33.15 11.44
CA ALA A 131 23.76 32.68 11.34
C ALA A 131 22.76 33.81 11.68
N ASN A 132 21.57 33.76 11.09
CA ASN A 132 20.46 34.62 11.48
C ASN A 132 19.49 33.82 12.35
N GLY A 133 19.59 34.02 13.67
CA GLY A 133 18.76 33.41 14.69
C GLY A 133 17.52 34.22 15.06
N SER A 134 17.15 35.27 14.32
CA SER A 134 16.07 36.18 14.69
C SER A 134 14.73 35.44 14.90
N GLY A 135 14.28 35.36 16.15
CA GLY A 135 13.05 34.64 16.50
C GLY A 135 13.20 33.11 16.57
N ALA A 136 14.40 32.57 16.38
CA ALA A 136 14.71 31.19 16.78
C ALA A 136 14.55 31.06 18.30
N THR A 137 14.01 29.94 18.75
CA THR A 137 13.67 29.72 20.16
C THR A 137 14.36 28.47 20.68
N PHE A 138 15.21 28.62 21.68
CA PHE A 138 15.85 27.53 22.42
C PHE A 138 15.16 27.38 23.78
N ILE A 139 14.67 26.18 24.10
CA ILE A 139 13.93 25.91 25.34
C ILE A 139 14.59 24.75 26.06
N GLY A 140 15.05 24.94 27.30
CA GLY A 140 15.65 23.88 28.10
C GLY A 140 16.85 23.21 27.44
N ALA A 141 17.63 23.98 26.68
CA ALA A 141 18.94 23.56 26.20
C ALA A 141 19.95 23.71 27.34
N ASP A 142 20.79 22.69 27.55
CA ASP A 142 21.94 22.80 28.46
C ASP A 142 23.05 23.58 27.73
N LEU A 143 23.31 24.80 28.17
CA LEU A 143 24.17 25.77 27.48
C LEU A 143 25.13 26.43 28.47
N GLY A 144 26.42 26.39 28.16
CA GLY A 144 27.45 27.17 28.84
C GLY A 144 27.36 28.66 28.51
N SER A 145 28.24 29.45 29.11
CA SER A 145 28.27 30.92 28.93
C SER A 145 28.59 31.32 27.49
N ALA A 146 29.52 30.61 26.85
CA ALA A 146 29.92 30.85 25.47
C ALA A 146 28.77 30.57 24.49
N GLU A 147 28.10 29.41 24.59
CA GLU A 147 26.99 29.08 23.69
C GLU A 147 25.82 30.07 23.84
N ARG A 148 25.51 30.49 25.07
CA ARG A 148 24.49 31.51 25.33
C ARG A 148 24.83 32.84 24.68
N ALA A 149 26.08 33.28 24.77
CA ALA A 149 26.53 34.52 24.15
C ALA A 149 26.42 34.46 22.62
N THR A 150 26.84 33.35 22.01
CA THR A 150 26.71 33.12 20.57
C THR A 150 25.24 33.14 20.13
N LEU A 151 24.37 32.37 20.78
CA LEU A 151 22.94 32.33 20.45
C LEU A 151 22.26 33.70 20.62
N THR A 152 22.65 34.47 21.63
CA THR A 152 22.16 35.84 21.82
C THR A 152 22.63 36.76 20.70
N SER A 153 23.90 36.67 20.28
CA SER A 153 24.47 37.52 19.22
C SER A 153 23.80 37.34 17.85
N ILE A 154 23.24 36.16 17.59
CA ILE A 154 22.49 35.88 16.35
C ILE A 154 20.99 36.25 16.46
N GLY A 155 20.54 36.77 17.60
CA GLY A 155 19.15 37.17 17.85
C GLY A 155 18.20 36.04 18.24
N ALA A 156 18.73 34.90 18.71
CA ALA A 156 17.91 33.81 19.23
C ALA A 156 17.40 34.12 20.64
N ARG A 157 16.23 33.57 20.97
CA ARG A 157 15.63 33.65 22.30
C ARG A 157 15.90 32.35 23.06
N ILE A 158 16.30 32.47 24.31
CA ILE A 158 16.68 31.32 25.15
C ILE A 158 15.77 31.30 26.37
N PHE A 159 15.18 30.14 26.65
CA PHE A 159 14.34 29.85 27.81
C PHE A 159 14.95 28.69 28.56
N ALA A 160 15.07 28.80 29.88
CA ALA A 160 15.55 27.71 30.72
C ALA A 160 14.53 26.54 30.76
N SER A 161 13.24 26.82 30.57
CA SER A 161 12.21 25.78 30.59
C SER A 161 11.03 26.06 29.68
N ARG A 162 10.25 25.01 29.41
CA ARG A 162 8.98 25.15 28.69
C ARG A 162 7.97 26.00 29.46
N HIS A 163 8.01 25.97 30.79
CA HIS A 163 7.14 26.80 31.62
C HIS A 163 7.42 28.29 31.37
N GLU A 164 8.68 28.70 31.42
CA GLU A 164 9.12 30.07 31.14
C GLU A 164 8.72 30.54 29.73
N TYR A 165 8.98 29.70 28.73
CA TYR A 165 8.55 29.98 27.35
C TYR A 165 7.03 30.18 27.25
N LEU A 166 6.25 29.27 27.86
CA LEU A 166 4.79 29.37 27.82
C LEU A 166 4.28 30.59 28.58
N SER A 167 4.88 30.95 29.72
CA SER A 167 4.52 32.16 30.46
C SER A 167 4.72 33.41 29.61
N GLU A 168 5.85 33.55 28.90
CA GLU A 168 6.07 34.69 28.01
C GLU A 168 5.10 34.69 26.81
N VAL A 169 4.83 33.52 26.23
CA VAL A 169 3.89 33.40 25.10
C VAL A 169 2.45 33.67 25.54
N ILE A 170 2.05 33.26 26.75
CA ILE A 170 0.73 33.51 27.33
C ILE A 170 0.59 35.00 27.66
N GLU A 171 1.56 35.61 28.34
CA GLU A 171 1.56 37.06 28.60
C GLU A 171 1.48 37.87 27.32
N LYS A 172 2.18 37.42 26.26
CA LYS A 172 2.11 38.04 24.94
C LYS A 172 0.76 37.80 24.26
N LYS A 173 0.18 36.60 24.38
CA LYS A 173 -1.17 36.30 23.90
C LYS A 173 -2.25 37.08 24.63
N ASP A 174 -2.11 37.35 25.93
CA ASP A 174 -3.06 38.17 26.68
C ASP A 174 -2.94 39.65 26.28
N LYS A 175 -1.73 40.13 25.95
CA LYS A 175 -1.52 41.45 25.33
C LYS A 175 -2.02 41.52 23.87
N ASP A 176 -1.84 40.46 23.09
CA ASP A 176 -2.29 40.36 21.70
C ASP A 176 -3.80 40.12 21.60
N ASN A 177 -4.44 39.47 22.59
CA ASN A 177 -5.89 39.30 22.67
C ASN A 177 -6.62 40.62 23.03
N LEU A 178 -5.96 41.52 23.77
CA LEU A 178 -6.47 42.87 24.03
C LEU A 178 -6.44 43.75 22.77
N SER A 179 -5.57 43.45 21.80
CA SER A 179 -5.47 44.15 20.51
C SER A 179 -6.18 43.42 19.35
N ALA A 180 -6.41 42.10 19.46
CA ALA A 180 -7.06 41.27 18.43
C ALA A 180 -8.59 41.11 18.58
N MET A 181 -9.21 41.66 19.63
CA MET A 181 -10.68 41.76 19.72
C MET A 181 -11.31 42.75 18.70
N VAL A 182 -10.51 43.34 17.81
CA VAL A 182 -10.98 44.22 16.72
C VAL A 182 -11.06 43.55 15.34
N GLU A 183 -10.47 42.37 15.09
CA GLU A 183 -10.49 41.78 13.73
C GLU A 183 -10.77 40.26 13.71
N THR A 184 -12.08 39.97 13.53
CA THR A 184 -12.74 38.85 12.83
C THR A 184 -12.09 37.45 12.65
N LYS A 185 -12.79 36.48 13.26
CA LYS A 185 -13.44 35.22 12.77
C LYS A 185 -13.06 34.53 11.43
N HIS A 186 -13.17 33.19 11.53
CA HIS A 186 -13.31 32.11 10.52
C HIS A 186 -11.99 31.63 9.86
N ASP A 187 -11.74 30.33 9.64
CA ASP A 187 -12.63 29.22 9.30
C ASP A 187 -12.02 27.85 9.69
N SER A 188 -12.89 26.87 9.95
CA SER A 188 -12.57 25.52 10.40
C SER A 188 -13.24 24.48 9.49
N THR A 189 -12.53 23.96 8.49
CA THR A 189 -12.97 22.72 7.80
C THR A 189 -11.80 21.87 7.31
N LYS A 190 -11.54 20.72 7.98
CA LYS A 190 -10.82 19.58 7.38
C LYS A 190 -11.61 18.30 7.64
N LYS A 191 -12.39 17.87 6.64
CA LYS A 191 -13.06 16.56 6.60
C LYS A 191 -12.01 15.44 6.75
N LYS A 192 -12.10 14.68 7.83
CA LYS A 192 -11.39 13.41 8.04
C LYS A 192 -11.96 12.36 7.09
N TYR A 193 -11.15 11.85 6.16
CA TYR A 193 -11.57 10.81 5.20
C TYR A 193 -11.82 9.48 5.93
N LYS A 194 -13.10 9.15 6.17
CA LYS A 194 -13.53 7.95 6.90
C LYS A 194 -13.60 6.68 6.03
N ASN A 195 -13.47 6.79 4.70
CA ASN A 195 -13.79 5.72 3.75
C ASN A 195 -12.59 5.32 2.87
N ARG A 196 -11.57 4.72 3.50
CA ARG A 196 -10.34 4.26 2.83
C ARG A 196 -10.12 2.78 3.08
N TYR A 197 -9.78 2.06 2.02
CA TYR A 197 -9.39 0.65 2.06
C TYR A 197 -7.94 0.50 1.56
N ASP A 198 -7.11 -0.16 2.35
CA ASP A 198 -5.71 -0.43 2.04
C ASP A 198 -5.59 -1.80 1.37
N VAL A 199 -4.97 -1.85 0.18
CA VAL A 199 -4.59 -3.08 -0.53
C VAL A 199 -3.08 -3.22 -0.45
N VAL A 200 -2.58 -4.29 0.17
CA VAL A 200 -1.15 -4.62 0.14
C VAL A 200 -0.87 -5.41 -1.12
N PHE A 201 0.22 -5.13 -1.83
CA PHE A 201 0.49 -5.79 -3.09
C PHE A 201 1.92 -6.30 -3.22
N ALA A 202 2.05 -7.35 -4.03
CA ALA A 202 3.28 -7.77 -4.66
C ALA A 202 3.07 -7.85 -6.18
N THR A 203 4.06 -7.42 -6.95
CA THR A 203 3.97 -7.40 -8.41
C THR A 203 5.34 -7.66 -9.03
N ASN A 204 5.38 -8.51 -10.05
CA ASN A 204 6.52 -8.68 -10.95
C ASN A 204 6.35 -7.88 -12.25
N ARG A 205 5.45 -6.89 -12.28
CA ARG A 205 5.36 -5.93 -13.39
C ARG A 205 6.54 -4.95 -13.36
N ASN A 206 6.94 -4.48 -14.53
CA ASN A 206 7.93 -3.42 -14.64
C ASN A 206 7.38 -2.09 -14.08
N PRO A 207 8.14 -1.36 -13.23
CA PRO A 207 7.69 -0.07 -12.73
C PRO A 207 7.66 0.98 -13.85
N ILE A 208 6.64 1.83 -13.85
CA ILE A 208 6.56 3.03 -14.71
C ILE A 208 7.07 4.22 -13.90
N ILE A 209 8.22 4.74 -14.33
CA ILE A 209 8.92 5.83 -13.65
C ILE A 209 8.66 7.14 -14.39
N SER A 210 8.14 8.15 -13.69
CA SER A 210 8.00 9.51 -14.18
C SER A 210 8.68 10.47 -13.21
N ARG A 211 9.55 11.34 -13.71
CA ARG A 211 10.31 12.31 -12.89
C ARG A 211 11.06 11.67 -11.71
N GLY A 212 11.64 10.48 -11.92
CA GLY A 212 12.38 9.74 -10.88
C GLY A 212 11.50 8.96 -9.89
N GLU A 213 10.19 8.98 -10.07
CA GLU A 213 9.22 8.34 -9.17
C GLU A 213 8.50 7.17 -9.83
N ILE A 214 8.31 6.06 -9.09
CA ILE A 214 7.34 5.03 -9.52
C ILE A 214 5.93 5.62 -9.39
N THR A 215 5.21 5.63 -10.51
CA THR A 215 3.86 6.19 -10.63
C THR A 215 2.80 5.14 -10.93
N ASP A 216 3.20 4.05 -11.57
CA ASP A 216 2.34 2.91 -11.90
C ASP A 216 3.22 1.68 -12.20
N PHE A 217 2.59 0.57 -12.59
CA PHE A 217 3.25 -0.63 -13.09
C PHE A 217 2.72 -1.02 -14.47
N GLY A 218 3.63 -1.39 -15.36
CA GLY A 218 3.34 -1.70 -16.76
C GLY A 218 2.92 -3.15 -16.98
N THR A 219 3.12 -3.60 -18.22
CA THR A 219 2.69 -4.92 -18.72
C THR A 219 3.85 -5.86 -18.98
N LYS A 220 5.11 -5.43 -18.80
CA LYS A 220 6.29 -6.26 -18.99
C LYS A 220 6.69 -6.92 -17.67
N ASN A 221 7.30 -8.10 -17.76
CA ASN A 221 7.85 -8.80 -16.61
C ASN A 221 9.11 -8.09 -16.09
N SER A 222 9.27 -8.06 -14.78
CA SER A 222 10.45 -7.61 -14.06
C SER A 222 11.07 -8.81 -13.35
N GLN A 223 12.40 -8.88 -13.32
CA GLN A 223 13.14 -9.96 -12.65
C GLN A 223 13.09 -9.86 -11.10
N LYS A 224 12.30 -8.94 -10.54
CA LYS A 224 12.19 -8.70 -9.09
C LYS A 224 10.76 -8.38 -8.70
N LEU A 225 10.36 -8.85 -7.52
CA LEU A 225 9.11 -8.44 -6.88
C LEU A 225 9.21 -7.00 -6.37
N SER A 226 8.18 -6.21 -6.65
CA SER A 226 7.95 -4.92 -6.02
C SER A 226 6.81 -5.05 -5.00
N PHE A 227 7.01 -4.48 -3.82
CA PHE A 227 6.04 -4.50 -2.73
C PHE A 227 5.52 -3.10 -2.42
N GLY A 228 4.31 -3.03 -1.86
CA GLY A 228 3.78 -1.76 -1.42
C GLY A 228 2.35 -1.82 -0.90
N VAL A 229 1.79 -0.63 -0.73
CA VAL A 229 0.38 -0.45 -0.39
C VAL A 229 -0.28 0.56 -1.33
N CYS A 230 -1.47 0.21 -1.77
CA CYS A 230 -2.37 1.08 -2.48
C CYS A 230 -3.49 1.54 -1.55
N GLU A 231 -3.71 2.85 -1.47
CA GLU A 231 -4.85 3.43 -0.75
C GLU A 231 -5.99 3.67 -1.74
N VAL A 232 -7.11 2.98 -1.54
CA VAL A 232 -8.30 3.08 -2.37
C VAL A 232 -9.39 3.80 -1.58
N ILE A 233 -10.00 4.82 -2.18
CA ILE A 233 -11.21 5.45 -1.64
C ILE A 233 -12.39 4.59 -2.02
N VAL A 234 -13.18 4.19 -1.02
CA VAL A 234 -14.47 3.53 -1.20
C VAL A 234 -15.55 4.57 -0.88
N PRO A 235 -16.42 4.96 -1.82
CA PRO A 235 -17.44 5.98 -1.55
C PRO A 235 -18.54 5.44 -0.61
N GLU A 236 -19.21 6.31 0.15
CA GLU A 236 -20.32 5.91 1.04
C GLU A 236 -21.51 5.33 0.27
N THR A 237 -21.66 5.73 -0.98
CA THR A 237 -22.69 5.25 -1.91
C THR A 237 -22.30 3.94 -2.60
N HIS A 238 -21.17 3.34 -2.25
CA HIS A 238 -20.72 2.07 -2.82
C HIS A 238 -21.73 0.95 -2.55
N ARG A 239 -21.97 0.11 -3.55
CA ARG A 239 -22.88 -1.04 -3.45
C ARG A 239 -22.06 -2.31 -3.63
N MET A 240 -22.30 -3.28 -2.75
CA MET A 240 -21.72 -4.61 -2.88
C MET A 240 -21.92 -5.17 -4.28
N GLY A 241 -20.82 -5.63 -4.90
CA GLY A 241 -20.80 -6.16 -6.25
C GLY A 241 -20.64 -5.12 -7.36
N SER A 242 -20.39 -3.84 -7.05
CA SER A 242 -20.29 -2.78 -8.05
C SER A 242 -18.90 -2.13 -8.12
N LEU A 243 -18.44 -1.77 -9.31
CA LEU A 243 -17.30 -0.84 -9.49
C LEU A 243 -17.73 0.63 -9.61
N GLY A 244 -19.04 0.89 -9.47
CA GLY A 244 -19.70 2.19 -9.64
C GLY A 244 -20.56 2.26 -10.90
N SER A 245 -21.46 3.23 -10.90
CA SER A 245 -22.53 3.37 -11.90
C SER A 245 -22.02 3.96 -13.22
N PRO A 246 -22.72 3.70 -14.34
CA PRO A 246 -22.46 4.37 -15.61
C PRO A 246 -22.47 5.89 -15.50
N MET A 247 -21.73 6.56 -16.39
CA MET A 247 -21.53 8.03 -16.35
C MET A 247 -22.85 8.81 -16.29
N TRP A 248 -23.87 8.38 -17.03
CA TRP A 248 -25.17 9.05 -17.09
C TRP A 248 -25.91 9.04 -15.75
N LYS A 249 -25.92 7.91 -15.02
CA LYS A 249 -26.51 7.83 -13.67
C LYS A 249 -25.76 8.70 -12.66
N ARG A 250 -24.44 8.81 -12.81
CA ARG A 250 -23.59 9.65 -11.94
C ARG A 250 -23.82 11.14 -12.17
N LEU A 251 -24.00 11.55 -13.43
CA LEU A 251 -24.38 12.91 -13.80
C LEU A 251 -25.75 13.30 -13.24
N LEU A 252 -26.72 12.37 -13.29
CA LEU A 252 -28.06 12.57 -12.73
C LEU A 252 -28.02 12.73 -11.20
N ASN A 253 -27.30 11.84 -10.51
CA ASN A 253 -27.29 11.77 -9.05
C ASN A 253 -26.28 12.71 -8.37
N ARG A 254 -25.45 13.41 -9.15
CA ARG A 254 -24.34 14.28 -8.67
C ARG A 254 -23.42 13.59 -7.63
N SER A 255 -23.32 12.27 -7.68
CA SER A 255 -22.53 11.44 -6.75
C SER A 255 -21.62 10.48 -7.52
N ASP A 256 -20.35 10.34 -7.12
CA ASP A 256 -19.43 9.36 -7.71
C ASP A 256 -19.28 8.15 -6.77
N ASP A 257 -19.83 7.02 -7.20
CA ASP A 257 -19.87 5.74 -6.47
C ASP A 257 -18.74 4.80 -6.87
N ARG A 258 -17.78 5.26 -7.68
CA ARG A 258 -16.62 4.46 -8.10
C ARG A 258 -15.52 4.45 -7.04
N LEU A 259 -14.91 3.28 -6.86
CA LEU A 259 -13.65 3.15 -6.13
C LEU A 259 -12.54 3.88 -6.88
N LYS A 260 -11.65 4.55 -6.14
CA LYS A 260 -10.54 5.32 -6.72
C LYS A 260 -9.23 5.04 -6.03
N LEU A 261 -8.24 4.58 -6.80
CA LEU A 261 -6.85 4.54 -6.34
C LEU A 261 -6.40 5.97 -6.07
N GLN A 262 -6.20 6.28 -4.80
CA GLN A 262 -5.75 7.59 -4.36
C GLN A 262 -4.23 7.67 -4.32
N HIS A 263 -3.59 6.58 -3.86
CA HIS A 263 -2.15 6.57 -3.67
C HIS A 263 -1.52 5.19 -3.88
N LEU A 264 -0.36 5.20 -4.51
CA LEU A 264 0.57 4.08 -4.61
C LEU A 264 1.81 4.39 -3.75
N ILE A 265 2.13 3.52 -2.80
CA ILE A 265 3.27 3.68 -1.89
C ILE A 265 4.15 2.43 -2.00
N ILE A 266 5.35 2.58 -2.55
CA ILE A 266 6.33 1.51 -2.64
C ILE A 266 7.02 1.31 -1.29
N LEU A 267 7.15 0.06 -0.87
CA LEU A 267 7.81 -0.38 0.36
C LEU A 267 8.92 -1.38 0.02
N ASN A 268 9.97 -1.39 0.83
CA ASN A 268 10.92 -2.50 0.84
C ASN A 268 10.30 -3.69 1.59
N GLU A 269 10.97 -4.83 1.57
CA GLU A 269 10.41 -6.06 2.17
C GLU A 269 10.19 -5.96 3.68
N GLU A 270 11.09 -5.29 4.39
CA GLU A 270 11.00 -5.09 5.84
C GLU A 270 9.77 -4.26 6.20
N LEU A 271 9.62 -3.07 5.61
CA LEU A 271 8.48 -2.18 5.85
C LEU A 271 7.17 -2.77 5.34
N PHE A 272 7.20 -3.56 4.27
CA PHE A 272 6.04 -4.31 3.84
C PHE A 272 5.56 -5.25 4.95
N GLY A 273 6.48 -6.01 5.56
CA GLY A 273 6.16 -6.89 6.68
C GLY A 273 5.67 -6.16 7.92
N GLU A 274 6.29 -5.05 8.29
CA GLU A 274 5.82 -4.21 9.39
C GLU A 274 4.42 -3.65 9.13
N PHE A 275 4.16 -3.21 7.90
CA PHE A 275 2.87 -2.67 7.53
C PHE A 275 1.76 -3.72 7.60
N VAL A 276 2.00 -4.93 7.07
CA VAL A 276 1.06 -6.06 7.17
C VAL A 276 0.79 -6.40 8.64
N ARG A 277 1.83 -6.55 9.47
CA ARG A 277 1.67 -6.78 10.92
C ARG A 277 0.89 -5.66 11.62
N SER A 278 1.07 -4.41 11.19
CA SER A 278 0.32 -3.25 11.72
C SER A 278 -1.16 -3.29 11.35
N ILE A 279 -1.51 -3.83 10.18
CA ILE A 279 -2.90 -4.03 9.76
C ILE A 279 -3.53 -5.10 10.64
N GLU A 280 -2.89 -6.26 10.75
CA GLU A 280 -3.38 -7.37 11.57
C GLU A 280 -3.59 -6.98 13.03
N ALA A 281 -2.66 -6.21 13.61
CA ALA A 281 -2.79 -5.70 14.98
C ALA A 281 -4.00 -4.76 15.20
N ARG A 282 -4.54 -4.15 14.13
CA ARG A 282 -5.72 -3.27 14.18
C ARG A 282 -7.03 -3.99 13.89
N MET A 283 -6.99 -5.22 13.38
CA MET A 283 -8.20 -5.97 13.05
C MET A 283 -8.86 -6.48 14.33
N ARG A 284 -10.15 -6.17 14.50
CA ARG A 284 -10.95 -6.58 15.68
C ARG A 284 -11.24 -8.08 15.72
N LEU A 285 -11.42 -8.68 14.55
CA LEU A 285 -11.56 -10.12 14.36
C LEU A 285 -10.31 -10.60 13.62
N ARG A 286 -9.68 -11.65 14.13
CA ARG A 286 -8.56 -12.30 13.45
C ARG A 286 -9.11 -13.06 12.25
N GLU A 287 -9.16 -12.38 11.12
CA GLU A 287 -9.47 -13.02 9.84
C GLU A 287 -8.16 -13.46 9.21
N LYS A 288 -8.15 -14.68 8.67
CA LYS A 288 -7.00 -15.19 7.94
C LYS A 288 -6.73 -14.27 6.76
N PRO A 289 -5.49 -13.79 6.56
CA PRO A 289 -5.16 -12.95 5.43
C PRO A 289 -5.56 -13.60 4.11
N THR A 290 -6.03 -12.80 3.17
CA THR A 290 -6.51 -13.27 1.87
C THR A 290 -5.69 -12.64 0.76
N ILE A 291 -5.20 -13.47 -0.17
CA ILE A 291 -4.55 -13.03 -1.40
C ILE A 291 -5.54 -13.13 -2.56
N PHE A 292 -5.67 -12.06 -3.32
CA PHE A 292 -6.38 -12.02 -4.59
C PHE A 292 -5.40 -12.06 -5.76
N VAL A 293 -5.67 -12.92 -6.74
CA VAL A 293 -4.94 -13.03 -8.01
C VAL A 293 -5.88 -12.75 -9.17
N HIS A 294 -5.61 -11.68 -9.93
CA HIS A 294 -6.48 -11.26 -11.03
C HIS A 294 -6.33 -12.14 -12.29
N GLY A 295 -7.30 -12.04 -13.20
CA GLY A 295 -7.32 -12.73 -14.49
C GLY A 295 -6.63 -11.99 -15.64
N TYR A 296 -6.90 -12.44 -16.86
CA TYR A 296 -6.42 -11.88 -18.13
C TYR A 296 -6.84 -10.41 -18.33
N ASN A 297 -6.14 -9.70 -19.22
CA ASN A 297 -6.50 -8.38 -19.71
C ASN A 297 -6.73 -7.32 -18.61
N THR A 298 -5.92 -7.34 -17.55
CA THR A 298 -6.11 -6.49 -16.37
C THR A 298 -4.89 -5.62 -16.13
N SER A 299 -5.05 -4.29 -16.08
CA SER A 299 -3.97 -3.37 -15.67
C SER A 299 -3.69 -3.43 -14.17
N PHE A 300 -2.52 -2.94 -13.73
CA PHE A 300 -2.19 -2.88 -12.29
C PHE A 300 -3.24 -2.10 -11.49
N LYS A 301 -3.69 -0.96 -12.02
CA LYS A 301 -4.71 -0.13 -11.38
C LYS A 301 -6.05 -0.85 -11.26
N GLU A 302 -6.49 -1.54 -12.31
CA GLU A 302 -7.76 -2.30 -12.29
C GLU A 302 -7.72 -3.46 -11.29
N SER A 303 -6.60 -4.18 -11.20
CA SER A 303 -6.46 -5.26 -10.22
C SER A 303 -6.44 -4.74 -8.78
N VAL A 304 -5.84 -3.57 -8.52
CA VAL A 304 -5.92 -2.87 -7.23
C VAL A 304 -7.36 -2.49 -6.87
N ILE A 305 -8.11 -1.91 -7.81
CA ILE A 305 -9.51 -1.55 -7.59
C ILE A 305 -10.35 -2.79 -7.29
N ARG A 306 -10.15 -3.88 -8.05
CA ARG A 306 -10.87 -5.14 -7.86
C ARG A 306 -10.54 -5.79 -6.52
N ALA A 307 -9.26 -5.79 -6.12
CA ALA A 307 -8.85 -6.28 -4.81
C ALA A 307 -9.51 -5.48 -3.67
N ALA A 308 -9.50 -4.15 -3.76
CA ALA A 308 -10.16 -3.30 -2.76
C ALA A 308 -11.67 -3.54 -2.70
N GLN A 309 -12.32 -3.72 -3.86
CA GLN A 309 -13.73 -4.07 -3.93
C GLN A 309 -14.02 -5.39 -3.21
N LEU A 310 -13.31 -6.46 -3.55
CA LEU A 310 -13.49 -7.77 -2.93
C LEU A 310 -13.23 -7.72 -1.42
N GLY A 311 -12.14 -7.10 -1.01
CA GLY A 311 -11.79 -6.96 0.40
C GLY A 311 -12.86 -6.21 1.20
N PHE A 312 -13.39 -5.12 0.64
CA PHE A 312 -14.45 -4.34 1.27
C PHE A 312 -15.79 -5.10 1.28
N ASP A 313 -16.19 -5.68 0.14
CA ASP A 313 -17.50 -6.34 -0.03
C ASP A 313 -17.61 -7.62 0.79
N LEU A 314 -16.52 -8.37 0.93
CA LEU A 314 -16.45 -9.58 1.77
C LEU A 314 -16.23 -9.26 3.26
N GLY A 315 -16.15 -7.98 3.62
CA GLY A 315 -15.86 -7.58 5.01
C GLY A 315 -14.48 -8.02 5.51
N ILE A 316 -13.55 -8.35 4.60
CA ILE A 316 -12.17 -8.72 4.91
C ILE A 316 -11.48 -7.45 5.42
N GLY A 317 -11.40 -7.29 6.74
CA GLY A 317 -10.98 -6.08 7.47
C GLY A 317 -10.27 -4.98 6.65
N GLN A 318 -8.94 -4.93 6.74
CA GLN A 318 -8.09 -4.08 5.88
C GLN A 318 -6.96 -4.96 5.36
N GLY A 319 -6.34 -4.59 4.23
CA GLY A 319 -5.10 -5.22 3.81
C GLY A 319 -5.24 -6.54 3.08
N ILE A 320 -6.29 -6.74 2.29
CA ILE A 320 -6.30 -7.83 1.30
C ILE A 320 -5.00 -7.77 0.47
N GLY A 321 -4.34 -8.91 0.33
CA GLY A 321 -3.17 -9.07 -0.50
C GLY A 321 -3.56 -9.10 -1.97
N LEU A 322 -2.82 -8.41 -2.83
CA LEU A 322 -2.96 -8.50 -4.28
C LEU A 322 -1.65 -9.01 -4.88
N PHE A 323 -1.72 -10.09 -5.65
CA PHE A 323 -0.67 -10.43 -6.60
C PHE A 323 -1.06 -9.95 -8.00
N SER A 324 -0.25 -9.06 -8.57
CA SER A 324 -0.49 -8.47 -9.88
C SER A 324 0.57 -8.90 -10.88
N TRP A 325 0.26 -9.89 -11.71
CA TRP A 325 1.16 -10.41 -12.74
C TRP A 325 1.04 -9.59 -14.04
N PRO A 326 2.06 -9.56 -14.93
CA PRO A 326 2.08 -8.70 -16.11
C PRO A 326 1.10 -9.17 -17.19
N SER A 327 -0.11 -8.63 -17.16
CA SER A 327 -1.12 -8.77 -18.22
C SER A 327 -1.11 -7.52 -19.13
N LEU A 328 -1.25 -7.74 -20.44
CA LEU A 328 -1.15 -6.74 -21.51
C LEU A 328 -2.30 -5.73 -21.54
N GLY A 329 -3.41 -5.99 -20.86
CA GLY A 329 -4.56 -5.07 -20.86
C GLY A 329 -5.13 -4.78 -22.26
N LYS A 330 -4.87 -5.68 -23.23
CA LYS A 330 -5.49 -5.66 -24.58
C LYS A 330 -5.85 -7.07 -25.05
N ILE A 331 -6.92 -7.18 -25.85
CA ILE A 331 -7.51 -8.44 -26.35
C ILE A 331 -6.57 -9.26 -27.26
N HIS A 332 -5.67 -8.63 -28.03
CA HIS A 332 -4.77 -9.32 -28.98
C HIS A 332 -3.52 -9.94 -28.32
N GLY A 333 -3.40 -9.87 -26.99
CA GLY A 333 -2.21 -10.27 -26.22
C GLY A 333 -2.25 -11.67 -25.61
N TYR A 334 -3.25 -12.49 -25.93
CA TYR A 334 -3.60 -13.69 -25.17
C TYR A 334 -2.41 -14.64 -24.89
N LEU A 335 -1.70 -15.10 -25.92
CA LEU A 335 -0.54 -16.00 -25.78
C LEU A 335 0.61 -15.38 -24.97
N ALA A 336 0.81 -14.08 -25.08
CA ALA A 336 1.85 -13.37 -24.32
C ALA A 336 1.47 -13.23 -22.85
N ASP A 337 0.18 -13.03 -22.55
CA ASP A 337 -0.34 -13.09 -21.18
C ASP A 337 -0.23 -14.50 -20.59
N GLU A 338 -0.33 -15.55 -21.41
CA GLU A 338 -0.12 -16.95 -21.00
C GLU A 338 1.30 -17.24 -20.57
N ALA A 339 2.26 -16.91 -21.42
CA ALA A 339 3.66 -17.01 -21.05
C ALA A 339 4.01 -16.16 -19.81
N SER A 340 3.41 -14.96 -19.69
CA SER A 340 3.63 -14.07 -18.55
C SER A 340 3.02 -14.60 -17.26
N CYS A 341 1.80 -15.14 -17.32
CA CYS A 341 1.12 -15.78 -16.21
C CYS A 341 1.90 -17.01 -15.72
N GLU A 342 2.37 -17.85 -16.64
CA GLU A 342 3.16 -19.04 -16.33
C GLU A 342 4.50 -18.67 -15.68
N ALA A 343 5.22 -17.68 -16.22
CA ALA A 343 6.45 -17.18 -15.61
C ALA A 343 6.21 -16.54 -14.22
N SER A 344 4.99 -16.07 -13.95
CA SER A 344 4.63 -15.40 -12.70
C SER A 344 4.41 -16.37 -11.53
N LYS A 345 4.31 -17.68 -11.78
CA LYS A 345 4.09 -18.70 -10.74
C LYS A 345 5.16 -18.69 -9.64
N TYR A 346 6.42 -18.48 -10.01
CA TYR A 346 7.54 -18.46 -9.05
C TYR A 346 7.43 -17.25 -8.11
N TYR A 347 7.12 -16.08 -8.69
CA TYR A 347 6.94 -14.85 -7.92
C TYR A 347 5.69 -14.89 -7.03
N LEU A 348 4.62 -15.55 -7.47
CA LEU A 348 3.44 -15.78 -6.64
C LEU A 348 3.76 -16.73 -5.48
N ALA A 349 4.50 -17.82 -5.72
CA ALA A 349 4.94 -18.73 -4.67
C ALA A 349 5.78 -18.00 -3.60
N ASP A 350 6.71 -17.13 -4.02
CA ASP A 350 7.52 -16.30 -3.13
C ASP A 350 6.66 -15.31 -2.33
N PHE A 351 5.64 -14.73 -2.97
CA PHE A 351 4.71 -13.84 -2.28
C PHE A 351 3.86 -14.59 -1.26
N ILE A 352 3.32 -15.77 -1.60
CA ILE A 352 2.55 -16.61 -0.66
C ILE A 352 3.41 -16.96 0.55
N GLU A 353 4.64 -17.43 0.34
CA GLU A 353 5.58 -17.73 1.42
C GLU A 353 5.82 -16.51 2.31
N LYS A 354 6.15 -15.36 1.71
CA LYS A 354 6.42 -14.13 2.47
C LYS A 354 5.20 -13.70 3.26
N PHE A 355 4.00 -13.74 2.67
CA PHE A 355 2.76 -13.35 3.32
C PHE A 355 2.41 -14.28 4.50
N VAL A 356 2.58 -15.60 4.32
CA VAL A 356 2.42 -16.60 5.39
C VAL A 356 3.41 -16.36 6.53
N ARG A 357 4.69 -16.11 6.23
CA ARG A 357 5.74 -15.89 7.26
C ARG A 357 5.58 -14.57 8.02
N ILE A 358 4.97 -13.56 7.42
CA ILE A 358 4.70 -12.26 8.05
C ILE A 358 3.43 -12.30 8.91
N SER A 359 2.43 -13.07 8.47
CA SER A 359 1.12 -13.18 9.10
C SER A 359 1.17 -13.91 10.44
N LYS A 360 0.44 -13.38 11.44
CA LYS A 360 0.29 -14.05 12.74
C LYS A 360 -0.60 -15.29 12.70
N GLU A 361 -1.49 -15.41 11.72
CA GLU A 361 -2.41 -16.55 11.59
C GLU A 361 -1.71 -17.80 11.03
N GLU A 362 -0.45 -17.65 10.61
CA GLU A 362 0.37 -18.67 9.95
C GLU A 362 -0.38 -19.40 8.83
N SER A 363 -1.37 -18.76 8.20
CA SER A 363 -2.18 -19.33 7.14
C SER A 363 -2.79 -18.24 6.27
N VAL A 364 -3.13 -18.60 5.03
CA VAL A 364 -3.61 -17.66 4.01
C VAL A 364 -4.74 -18.25 3.19
N ASN A 365 -5.74 -17.45 2.87
CA ASN A 365 -6.77 -17.77 1.88
C ASN A 365 -6.37 -17.21 0.52
N ILE A 366 -6.76 -17.86 -0.57
CA ILE A 366 -6.48 -17.41 -1.93
C ILE A 366 -7.78 -17.35 -2.72
N ILE A 367 -8.04 -16.20 -3.33
CA ILE A 367 -9.10 -16.00 -4.32
C ILE A 367 -8.43 -15.72 -5.66
N SER A 368 -8.83 -16.42 -6.70
CA SER A 368 -8.29 -16.22 -8.05
C SER A 368 -9.38 -16.22 -9.09
N HIS A 369 -9.14 -15.51 -10.19
CA HIS A 369 -10.09 -15.36 -11.27
C HIS A 369 -9.47 -15.71 -12.62
N SER A 370 -10.22 -16.44 -13.47
CA SER A 370 -9.86 -16.70 -14.86
C SER A 370 -8.45 -17.28 -14.96
N MET A 371 -7.61 -16.71 -15.80
CA MET A 371 -6.21 -17.07 -16.01
C MET A 371 -5.35 -16.98 -14.75
N GLY A 372 -5.73 -16.16 -13.77
CA GLY A 372 -5.09 -16.11 -12.46
C GLY A 372 -5.19 -17.42 -11.69
N CYS A 373 -6.22 -18.23 -11.96
CA CYS A 373 -6.35 -19.58 -11.40
C CYS A 373 -5.18 -20.48 -11.85
N ARG A 374 -4.75 -20.37 -13.13
CA ARG A 374 -3.57 -21.10 -13.62
C ARG A 374 -2.33 -20.70 -12.83
N CYS A 375 -2.13 -19.40 -12.63
CA CYS A 375 -1.00 -18.88 -11.87
C CYS A 375 -0.97 -19.45 -10.44
N VAL A 376 -2.13 -19.46 -9.75
CA VAL A 376 -2.25 -20.04 -8.40
C VAL A 376 -1.92 -21.53 -8.42
N MET A 377 -2.57 -22.32 -9.28
CA MET A 377 -2.36 -23.77 -9.34
C MET A 377 -0.90 -24.13 -9.60
N ASN A 378 -0.24 -23.42 -10.51
CA ASN A 378 1.19 -23.59 -10.81
C ASN A 378 2.11 -23.08 -9.69
N ALA A 379 1.71 -22.03 -8.95
CA ALA A 379 2.47 -21.56 -7.78
C ALA A 379 2.41 -22.57 -6.62
N LEU A 380 1.27 -23.25 -6.43
CA LEU A 380 1.12 -24.32 -5.44
C LEU A 380 1.97 -25.55 -5.79
N GLU A 381 2.08 -25.90 -7.08
CA GLU A 381 3.04 -26.90 -7.55
C GLU A 381 4.48 -26.50 -7.21
N VAL A 382 4.87 -25.25 -7.46
CA VAL A 382 6.19 -24.73 -7.07
C VAL A 382 6.43 -24.84 -5.56
N LEU A 383 5.43 -24.48 -4.73
CA LEU A 383 5.54 -24.61 -3.27
C LEU A 383 5.67 -26.08 -2.83
N SER A 384 5.01 -27.00 -3.53
CA SER A 384 5.11 -28.43 -3.25
C SER A 384 6.54 -28.97 -3.45
N ASN A 385 7.31 -28.32 -4.33
CA ASN A 385 8.69 -28.63 -4.68
C ASN A 385 9.68 -27.79 -3.85
N GLY A 386 9.75 -28.07 -2.54
CA GLY A 386 10.77 -27.53 -1.64
C GLY A 386 10.26 -26.61 -0.53
N ARG A 387 8.96 -26.29 -0.50
CA ARG A 387 8.32 -25.40 0.50
C ARG A 387 6.99 -25.97 1.02
N LYS A 388 6.96 -27.29 1.26
CA LYS A 388 5.74 -28.03 1.67
C LYS A 388 5.15 -27.52 2.99
N GLU A 389 5.98 -26.99 3.88
CA GLU A 389 5.55 -26.36 5.12
C GLU A 389 4.70 -25.11 4.87
N ILE A 390 5.03 -24.32 3.84
CA ILE A 390 4.23 -23.16 3.41
C ILE A 390 2.95 -23.63 2.72
N LEU A 391 3.03 -24.65 1.88
CA LEU A 391 1.86 -25.20 1.19
C LEU A 391 0.76 -25.62 2.18
N LYS A 392 1.12 -26.27 3.29
CA LYS A 392 0.21 -26.66 4.37
C LYS A 392 -0.47 -25.49 5.10
N LYS A 393 0.05 -24.27 4.91
CA LYS A 393 -0.53 -23.04 5.46
C LYS A 393 -1.54 -22.38 4.51
N VAL A 394 -1.68 -22.86 3.27
CA VAL A 394 -2.77 -22.43 2.39
C VAL A 394 -4.07 -23.06 2.89
N ASN A 395 -5.02 -22.20 3.29
CA ASN A 395 -6.23 -22.62 4.00
C ASN A 395 -7.41 -22.83 3.04
N GLN A 396 -7.84 -21.78 2.35
CA GLN A 396 -8.94 -21.83 1.37
C GLN A 396 -8.41 -21.44 0.01
N ILE A 397 -8.82 -22.17 -1.04
CA ILE A 397 -8.57 -21.80 -2.43
C ILE A 397 -9.91 -21.64 -3.13
N ILE A 398 -10.16 -20.45 -3.66
CA ILE A 398 -11.36 -20.11 -4.41
C ILE A 398 -10.96 -19.81 -5.85
N LEU A 399 -11.43 -20.65 -6.77
CA LEU A 399 -11.21 -20.55 -8.20
C LEU A 399 -12.49 -20.03 -8.86
N ALA A 400 -12.48 -18.79 -9.33
CA ALA A 400 -13.61 -18.20 -10.04
C ALA A 400 -13.37 -18.26 -11.55
N ALA A 401 -14.28 -18.92 -12.28
CA ALA A 401 -14.24 -18.99 -13.73
C ALA A 401 -12.86 -19.52 -14.22
N ALA A 402 -12.41 -20.65 -13.68
CA ALA A 402 -11.03 -21.10 -13.85
C ALA A 402 -10.66 -21.41 -15.31
N ASP A 403 -9.73 -20.63 -15.87
CA ASP A 403 -9.13 -20.91 -17.19
C ASP A 403 -8.03 -21.98 -17.07
N VAL A 404 -8.34 -23.14 -16.49
CA VAL A 404 -7.39 -24.25 -16.34
C VAL A 404 -7.81 -25.38 -17.27
N ASP A 405 -6.85 -26.01 -17.93
CA ASP A 405 -7.11 -27.18 -18.75
C ASP A 405 -7.62 -28.35 -17.90
N THR A 406 -8.78 -28.89 -18.24
CA THR A 406 -9.38 -30.03 -17.54
C THR A 406 -8.49 -31.29 -17.55
N ALA A 407 -7.63 -31.46 -18.57
CA ALA A 407 -6.70 -32.58 -18.66
C ALA A 407 -5.49 -32.44 -17.71
N ILE A 408 -5.09 -31.20 -17.40
CA ILE A 408 -3.93 -30.92 -16.54
C ILE A 408 -4.38 -30.72 -15.08
N MET A 409 -5.62 -30.26 -14.86
CA MET A 409 -6.16 -29.97 -13.53
C MET A 409 -5.97 -31.10 -12.51
N PRO A 410 -6.15 -32.41 -12.82
CA PRO A 410 -5.90 -33.47 -11.85
C PRO A 410 -4.45 -33.52 -11.34
N ASN A 411 -3.47 -33.10 -12.16
CA ASN A 411 -2.06 -33.08 -11.75
C ASN A 411 -1.80 -31.90 -10.81
N LEU A 412 -2.27 -30.71 -11.18
CA LEU A 412 -2.11 -29.51 -10.38
C LEU A 412 -2.89 -29.57 -9.06
N ALA A 413 -4.10 -30.13 -9.10
CA ALA A 413 -4.99 -30.22 -7.96
C ALA A 413 -4.44 -31.08 -6.83
N ARG A 414 -3.52 -32.03 -7.08
CA ARG A 414 -2.86 -32.83 -6.02
C ARG A 414 -2.12 -31.97 -4.99
N HIS A 415 -1.74 -30.75 -5.37
CA HIS A 415 -1.06 -29.80 -4.49
C HIS A 415 -2.04 -28.87 -3.74
N ALA A 416 -3.30 -28.81 -4.17
CA ALA A 416 -4.32 -27.95 -3.59
C ALA A 416 -5.38 -28.76 -2.83
N VAL A 417 -6.06 -29.66 -3.54
CA VAL A 417 -7.13 -30.53 -3.05
C VAL A 417 -6.55 -31.56 -2.09
N GLY A 418 -7.08 -31.61 -0.87
CA GLY A 418 -6.61 -32.49 0.21
C GLY A 418 -5.37 -31.99 0.96
N GLN A 419 -4.69 -30.93 0.49
CA GLN A 419 -3.60 -30.25 1.22
C GLN A 419 -4.07 -28.97 1.90
N CYS A 420 -5.11 -28.34 1.36
CA CYS A 420 -5.77 -27.17 1.93
C CYS A 420 -7.04 -27.59 2.66
N ALA A 421 -7.55 -26.75 3.56
CA ALA A 421 -8.80 -27.03 4.27
C ALA A 421 -9.99 -27.13 3.31
N ARG A 422 -9.99 -26.37 2.21
CA ARG A 422 -11.00 -26.46 1.15
C ARG A 422 -10.53 -25.84 -0.17
N THR A 423 -10.97 -26.43 -1.26
CA THR A 423 -10.85 -25.89 -2.61
C THR A 423 -12.25 -25.80 -3.22
N THR A 424 -12.65 -24.61 -3.68
CA THR A 424 -13.95 -24.37 -4.29
C THR A 424 -13.78 -23.76 -5.68
N SER A 425 -14.44 -24.34 -6.67
CA SER A 425 -14.46 -23.88 -8.06
C SER A 425 -15.86 -23.40 -8.43
N TYR A 426 -15.98 -22.13 -8.78
CA TYR A 426 -17.19 -21.59 -9.39
C TYR A 426 -17.10 -21.72 -10.92
N VAL A 427 -18.13 -22.30 -11.52
CA VAL A 427 -18.24 -22.58 -12.96
C VAL A 427 -19.52 -21.96 -13.51
N SER A 428 -19.53 -21.50 -14.76
CA SER A 428 -20.74 -20.90 -15.35
C SER A 428 -21.03 -21.40 -16.77
N ASP A 429 -22.30 -21.33 -17.15
CA ASP A 429 -22.83 -21.82 -18.42
C ASP A 429 -22.85 -20.77 -19.56
N GLY A 430 -22.63 -19.50 -19.22
CA GLY A 430 -22.63 -18.36 -20.14
C GLY A 430 -21.31 -17.59 -20.21
N ASP A 431 -20.20 -18.11 -19.67
CA ASP A 431 -18.89 -17.46 -19.74
C ASP A 431 -18.30 -17.51 -21.15
N LYS A 432 -18.69 -16.52 -21.97
CA LYS A 432 -18.21 -16.35 -23.35
C LYS A 432 -16.68 -16.20 -23.42
N ALA A 433 -16.05 -15.60 -22.40
CA ALA A 433 -14.60 -15.38 -22.42
C ALA A 433 -13.83 -16.69 -22.23
N LEU A 434 -14.29 -17.55 -21.31
CA LEU A 434 -13.71 -18.89 -21.16
C LEU A 434 -14.06 -19.83 -22.30
N ALA A 435 -15.26 -19.71 -22.89
CA ALA A 435 -15.61 -20.46 -24.10
C ALA A 435 -14.68 -20.11 -25.27
N ILE A 436 -14.32 -18.82 -25.42
CA ILE A 436 -13.32 -18.36 -26.40
C ILE A 436 -11.93 -18.92 -26.07
N SER A 437 -11.53 -18.96 -24.78
CA SER A 437 -10.28 -19.64 -24.38
C SER A 437 -10.29 -21.12 -24.79
N GLY A 438 -11.35 -21.85 -24.45
CA GLY A 438 -11.48 -23.27 -24.80
C GLY A 438 -11.40 -23.51 -26.31
N TRP A 439 -12.08 -22.67 -27.10
CA TRP A 439 -12.00 -22.70 -28.57
C TRP A 439 -10.58 -22.42 -29.08
N PHE A 440 -9.89 -21.42 -28.52
CA PHE A 440 -8.55 -21.03 -28.94
C PHE A 440 -7.50 -22.13 -28.71
N HIS A 441 -7.63 -22.91 -27.63
CA HIS A 441 -6.68 -23.98 -27.31
C HIS A 441 -7.17 -25.38 -27.71
N ASN A 442 -8.41 -25.49 -28.20
CA ASN A 442 -9.04 -26.75 -28.55
C ASN A 442 -9.18 -27.75 -27.37
N PHE A 443 -9.27 -27.25 -26.13
CA PHE A 443 -9.41 -28.07 -24.91
C PHE A 443 -10.44 -27.46 -23.94
N PRO A 444 -11.24 -28.29 -23.23
CA PRO A 444 -12.22 -27.79 -22.26
C PRO A 444 -11.55 -27.16 -21.03
N ARG A 445 -12.24 -26.17 -20.44
CA ARG A 445 -11.78 -25.38 -19.30
C ARG A 445 -12.58 -25.71 -18.05
N VAL A 446 -11.89 -25.78 -16.90
CA VAL A 446 -12.48 -26.11 -15.59
C VAL A 446 -13.64 -25.17 -15.21
N GLY A 447 -13.55 -23.89 -15.60
CA GLY A 447 -14.57 -22.87 -15.30
C GLY A 447 -15.83 -22.89 -16.18
N VAL A 448 -15.90 -23.75 -17.20
CA VAL A 448 -16.97 -23.75 -18.21
C VAL A 448 -17.90 -24.95 -18.00
N MET A 449 -19.19 -24.75 -18.19
CA MET A 449 -20.21 -25.81 -18.30
C MET A 449 -21.21 -25.48 -19.43
N PRO A 450 -22.04 -26.42 -19.91
CA PRO A 450 -22.04 -27.86 -19.67
C PRO A 450 -20.96 -28.62 -20.50
N PRO A 451 -20.48 -29.79 -20.02
CA PRO A 451 -20.73 -30.36 -18.70
C PRO A 451 -19.87 -29.70 -17.61
N PRO A 452 -20.29 -29.69 -16.34
CA PRO A 452 -19.46 -29.17 -15.25
C PRO A 452 -18.23 -30.06 -15.01
N TYR A 453 -17.08 -29.44 -14.74
CA TYR A 453 -15.90 -30.17 -14.30
C TYR A 453 -15.97 -30.48 -12.79
N VAL A 454 -16.00 -31.76 -12.45
CA VAL A 454 -16.05 -32.25 -11.05
C VAL A 454 -14.77 -33.02 -10.74
N LEU A 455 -14.15 -32.69 -9.60
CA LEU A 455 -12.98 -33.38 -9.09
C LEU A 455 -13.20 -33.74 -7.62
N ASN A 456 -12.92 -34.99 -7.24
CA ASN A 456 -13.11 -35.44 -5.86
C ASN A 456 -12.32 -34.58 -4.86
N GLY A 457 -12.97 -34.12 -3.79
CA GLY A 457 -12.40 -33.22 -2.78
C GLY A 457 -12.40 -31.72 -3.17
N MET A 458 -12.89 -31.37 -4.35
CA MET A 458 -13.11 -29.98 -4.77
C MET A 458 -14.61 -29.68 -4.85
N ASP A 459 -15.04 -28.59 -4.23
CA ASP A 459 -16.42 -28.14 -4.29
C ASP A 459 -16.68 -27.45 -5.65
N THR A 460 -17.39 -28.09 -6.57
CA THR A 460 -17.81 -27.47 -7.86
C THR A 460 -19.20 -26.82 -7.70
N ILE A 461 -19.27 -25.49 -7.91
CA ILE A 461 -20.49 -24.70 -7.78
C ILE A 461 -20.84 -24.06 -9.12
N ALA A 462 -21.95 -24.47 -9.71
CA ALA A 462 -22.53 -23.88 -10.89
C ALA A 462 -23.21 -22.54 -10.56
N VAL A 463 -22.85 -21.52 -11.34
CA VAL A 463 -23.44 -20.19 -11.34
C VAL A 463 -24.31 -20.08 -12.59
N ASN A 464 -25.62 -19.93 -12.40
CA ASN A 464 -26.59 -19.86 -13.50
C ASN A 464 -26.60 -18.43 -14.09
N ASP A 465 -26.16 -18.25 -15.34
CA ASP A 465 -25.92 -16.93 -15.92
C ASP A 465 -27.18 -16.23 -16.46
N LYS A 466 -28.35 -16.91 -16.50
CA LYS A 466 -29.57 -16.31 -17.07
C LYS A 466 -30.05 -15.04 -16.34
N GLU A 467 -29.56 -14.77 -15.13
CA GLU A 467 -29.86 -13.54 -14.36
C GLU A 467 -28.74 -12.49 -14.39
N LEU A 468 -27.56 -12.81 -14.94
CA LEU A 468 -26.36 -11.96 -14.88
C LEU A 468 -26.13 -11.11 -16.15
N GLY A 469 -26.72 -11.45 -17.30
CA GLY A 469 -26.57 -10.67 -18.54
C GLY A 469 -25.12 -10.58 -19.03
N ASP A 470 -24.66 -9.39 -19.44
CA ASP A 470 -23.27 -9.14 -19.90
C ASP A 470 -22.18 -9.28 -18.79
N LEU A 471 -22.54 -9.71 -17.59
CA LEU A 471 -21.63 -9.87 -16.43
C LEU A 471 -21.09 -11.29 -16.25
N SER A 472 -21.36 -12.22 -17.18
CA SER A 472 -21.08 -13.67 -17.05
C SER A 472 -19.62 -14.07 -16.82
N HIS A 473 -18.63 -13.19 -17.07
CA HIS A 473 -17.22 -13.46 -16.75
C HIS A 473 -16.76 -12.85 -15.41
N GLY A 474 -17.50 -11.87 -14.88
CA GLY A 474 -17.14 -11.09 -13.69
C GLY A 474 -17.92 -11.46 -12.42
N TYR A 475 -18.79 -12.48 -12.50
CA TYR A 475 -19.80 -12.82 -11.48
C TYR A 475 -19.25 -12.94 -10.06
N PHE A 476 -18.01 -13.42 -9.90
CA PHE A 476 -17.39 -13.64 -8.59
C PHE A 476 -17.24 -12.36 -7.76
N SER A 477 -17.25 -11.21 -8.42
CA SER A 477 -17.10 -9.89 -7.81
C SER A 477 -18.33 -9.01 -7.97
N THR A 478 -19.40 -9.51 -8.63
CA THR A 478 -20.61 -8.74 -8.95
C THR A 478 -21.89 -9.41 -8.47
N SER A 479 -21.92 -10.74 -8.40
CA SER A 479 -23.02 -11.52 -7.83
C SER A 479 -22.95 -11.49 -6.31
N ARG A 480 -24.00 -10.95 -5.69
CA ARG A 480 -24.13 -10.94 -4.22
C ARG A 480 -24.23 -12.35 -3.65
N THR A 481 -24.89 -13.26 -4.36
CA THR A 481 -25.02 -14.67 -3.93
C THR A 481 -23.65 -15.35 -3.89
N VAL A 482 -22.83 -15.13 -4.92
CA VAL A 482 -21.45 -15.65 -4.94
C VAL A 482 -20.59 -15.01 -3.85
N LEU A 483 -20.66 -13.68 -3.67
CA LEU A 483 -19.92 -13.00 -2.60
C LEU A 483 -20.36 -13.47 -1.20
N SER A 484 -21.65 -13.74 -1.00
CA SER A 484 -22.18 -14.28 0.26
C SER A 484 -21.69 -15.71 0.52
N ASP A 485 -21.61 -16.54 -0.51
CA ASP A 485 -21.06 -17.89 -0.39
C ASP A 485 -19.56 -17.85 -0.08
N ILE A 486 -18.80 -17.04 -0.82
CA ILE A 486 -17.37 -16.78 -0.55
C ILE A 486 -17.16 -16.29 0.88
N PHE A 487 -17.97 -15.35 1.37
CA PHE A 487 -17.92 -14.90 2.76
C PHE A 487 -18.09 -16.06 3.75
N THR A 488 -19.07 -16.93 3.50
CA THR A 488 -19.34 -18.11 4.34
C THR A 488 -18.15 -19.07 4.36
N ILE A 489 -17.55 -19.33 3.19
CA ILE A 489 -16.33 -20.14 3.06
C ILE A 489 -15.19 -19.55 3.89
N LEU A 490 -14.88 -18.27 3.67
CA LEU A 490 -13.74 -17.61 4.31
C LEU A 490 -13.91 -17.48 5.83
N LYS A 491 -15.15 -17.28 6.29
CA LYS A 491 -15.44 -17.05 7.70
C LYS A 491 -15.63 -18.32 8.51
N HIS A 492 -16.28 -19.32 7.93
CA HIS A 492 -16.76 -20.50 8.66
C HIS A 492 -16.17 -21.82 8.17
N ASN A 493 -15.50 -21.84 7.00
CA ASN A 493 -15.05 -23.08 6.35
C ASN A 493 -16.18 -24.10 6.15
N SER A 494 -17.42 -23.63 6.02
CA SER A 494 -18.61 -24.49 5.93
C SER A 494 -18.54 -25.41 4.71
N PRO A 495 -18.83 -26.71 4.86
CA PRO A 495 -18.98 -27.61 3.71
C PRO A 495 -20.18 -27.21 2.85
N PRO A 496 -20.21 -27.64 1.58
CA PRO A 496 -21.32 -27.31 0.69
C PRO A 496 -22.72 -27.59 1.23
N SER A 497 -22.90 -28.71 1.94
CA SER A 497 -24.17 -29.11 2.58
C SER A 497 -24.72 -28.08 3.56
N ASP A 498 -23.83 -27.27 4.17
CA ASP A 498 -24.17 -26.35 5.25
C ASP A 498 -24.29 -24.90 4.74
N ARG A 499 -24.09 -24.67 3.44
CA ARG A 499 -24.15 -23.34 2.83
C ARG A 499 -25.54 -23.08 2.26
N HIS A 500 -26.26 -22.14 2.84
CA HIS A 500 -27.63 -21.79 2.45
C HIS A 500 -27.78 -21.20 1.04
N SER A 501 -26.70 -20.67 0.46
CA SER A 501 -26.66 -20.07 -0.88
C SER A 501 -26.68 -21.09 -2.01
N ILE A 502 -26.50 -22.38 -1.72
CA ILE A 502 -26.36 -23.43 -2.73
C ILE A 502 -27.25 -24.64 -2.45
N GLU A 503 -27.47 -25.45 -3.47
CA GLU A 503 -28.18 -26.72 -3.41
C GLU A 503 -27.50 -27.77 -4.29
N GLU A 504 -27.77 -29.04 -3.98
CA GLU A 504 -27.20 -30.17 -4.71
C GLU A 504 -27.81 -30.29 -6.12
N ALA A 505 -26.99 -30.65 -7.10
CA ALA A 505 -27.39 -30.86 -8.48
C ALA A 505 -26.68 -32.08 -9.08
N VAL A 506 -27.37 -32.77 -9.99
CA VAL A 506 -26.84 -33.94 -10.69
C VAL A 506 -27.04 -33.76 -12.19
N GLN A 507 -25.97 -33.94 -12.96
CA GLN A 507 -25.98 -33.92 -14.42
C GLN A 507 -25.00 -34.99 -14.93
N ASP A 508 -25.42 -35.84 -15.86
CA ASP A 508 -24.57 -36.87 -16.48
C ASP A 508 -23.84 -37.77 -15.45
N ASN A 509 -24.53 -38.16 -14.38
CA ASN A 509 -23.99 -38.89 -13.20
C ASN A 509 -22.89 -38.17 -12.42
N LEU A 510 -22.67 -36.87 -12.67
CA LEU A 510 -21.79 -36.03 -11.88
C LEU A 510 -22.60 -35.29 -10.82
N LEU A 511 -22.18 -35.43 -9.56
CA LEU A 511 -22.70 -34.69 -8.42
C LEU A 511 -21.95 -33.36 -8.27
N PHE A 512 -22.66 -32.25 -8.24
CA PHE A 512 -22.12 -30.91 -8.03
C PHE A 512 -23.12 -30.03 -7.27
N TRP A 513 -22.78 -28.77 -7.05
CA TRP A 513 -23.64 -27.80 -6.37
C TRP A 513 -24.04 -26.70 -7.35
N ARG A 514 -25.20 -26.08 -7.15
CA ARG A 514 -25.60 -24.88 -7.88
C ARG A 514 -26.07 -23.80 -6.92
N LEU A 515 -25.92 -22.53 -7.30
CA LEU A 515 -26.52 -21.43 -6.56
C LEU A 515 -28.04 -21.59 -6.52
N ARG A 516 -28.64 -21.33 -5.35
CA ARG A 516 -30.09 -21.18 -5.24
C ARG A 516 -30.52 -19.88 -5.91
N ASN A 517 -31.64 -19.94 -6.64
CA ASN A 517 -32.29 -18.76 -7.20
C ASN A 517 -32.90 -17.89 -6.10
#